data_AF-A0A7W0XGK9-F1
#
_entry.id   AF-A0A7W0XGK9-F1
#
_cell.length_a   1.000
_cell.length_b   1.000
_cell.length_c   1.000
_cell.angle_alpha   90.00
_cell.angle_beta   90.00
_cell.angle_gamma   90.00
#
_symmetry.space_group_name_H-M   'P 1'
#
loop_
_entity.id
_entity.type
_entity.pdbx_description
1 polymer ?
#
loop_
_entity_poly.entity_id
_entity_poly.type
_entity_poly.pdbx_seq_one_letter_code
_entity_poly.pdbx_strand_id
1 'polypeptide(L)'
;GYGTATELLTLRERIWGYAPDIVLLAVTTNNDVVDNSRELKKTDEVPYFVYRDGKLVLDDSFLTSRAFLLRQSRLSRFGRWTKDHSRFLQAINEAHRGFKRLLASSKSRRITSFAELNATKFDVSARSEELGTDNIVYVEPNSPVWNDAWLVTEGLILAMRDEVSARGAKFVLVTLSNGPQVLPDPKARQAFQRRLGNRRSLLSR
;
A
#
# COMPACT_ATOMS: atom_id res chain seq x y z
N GLY A 1 3.31 -0.11 -0.65
CA GLY A 1 3.64 0.80 -1.76
C GLY A 1 4.47 1.92 -1.20
N TYR A 2 4.32 3.12 -1.76
CA TYR A 2 4.55 4.37 -1.04
C TYR A 2 3.33 4.59 -0.13
N GLY A 3 3.51 4.97 1.13
CA GLY A 3 2.40 5.11 2.09
C GLY A 3 2.46 6.44 2.82
N THR A 4 1.38 6.78 3.53
CA THR A 4 1.11 8.11 4.12
C THR A 4 2.25 8.66 4.99
N ALA A 5 2.91 7.81 5.79
CA ALA A 5 4.07 8.24 6.58
C ALA A 5 5.24 8.76 5.70
N THR A 6 5.48 8.11 4.56
CA THR A 6 6.54 8.51 3.63
C THR A 6 6.13 9.75 2.82
N GLU A 7 4.84 9.93 2.57
CA GLU A 7 4.28 11.14 1.94
C GLU A 7 4.48 12.38 2.80
N LEU A 8 4.22 12.29 4.11
CA LEU A 8 4.46 13.40 5.05
C LEU A 8 5.95 13.78 5.10
N LEU A 9 6.85 12.80 5.13
CA LEU A 9 8.28 13.06 5.12
C LEU A 9 8.72 13.71 3.80
N THR A 10 8.20 13.27 2.66
CA THR A 10 8.53 13.90 1.38
C THR A 10 8.00 15.32 1.28
N LEU A 11 6.78 15.58 1.79
CA LEU A 11 6.23 16.93 1.91
C LEU A 11 7.22 17.84 2.65
N ARG A 12 7.66 17.43 3.84
CA ARG A 12 8.58 18.17 4.71
C ARG A 12 9.94 18.41 4.08
N GLU A 13 10.51 17.38 3.46
CA GLU A 13 11.93 17.36 3.09
C GLU A 13 12.22 17.76 1.64
N ARG A 14 11.21 17.75 0.76
CA ARG A 14 11.42 17.87 -0.69
C ARG A 14 10.43 18.78 -1.40
N ILE A 15 9.15 18.75 -1.01
CA ILE A 15 8.10 19.41 -1.79
C ILE A 15 8.20 20.94 -1.74
N TRP A 16 8.66 21.50 -0.63
CA TRP A 16 8.74 22.96 -0.49
C TRP A 16 9.75 23.65 -1.41
N GLY A 17 10.71 22.92 -1.96
CA GLY A 17 11.61 23.43 -2.99
C GLY A 17 10.90 23.76 -4.32
N TYR A 18 9.68 23.25 -4.53
CA TYR A 18 8.88 23.49 -5.73
C TYR A 18 7.92 24.69 -5.60
N ALA A 19 7.81 25.30 -4.42
CA ALA A 19 6.86 26.38 -4.13
C ALA A 19 5.42 26.08 -4.60
N PRO A 20 4.78 24.98 -4.14
CA PRO A 20 3.47 24.58 -4.64
C PRO A 20 2.34 25.50 -4.14
N ASP A 21 1.38 25.81 -5.01
CA ASP A 21 0.11 26.46 -4.62
C ASP A 21 -0.92 25.45 -4.08
N ILE A 22 -0.80 24.18 -4.48
CA ILE A 22 -1.71 23.09 -4.13
C ILE A 22 -0.89 21.83 -3.84
N VAL A 23 -1.24 21.14 -2.75
CA VAL A 23 -0.75 19.79 -2.43
C VAL A 23 -1.95 18.85 -2.41
N LEU A 24 -1.94 17.86 -3.30
CA LEU A 24 -2.96 16.82 -3.39
C LEU A 24 -2.43 15.51 -2.80
N LEU A 25 -3.11 15.03 -1.76
CA LEU A 25 -2.87 13.74 -1.15
C LEU A 25 -3.90 12.74 -1.69
N ALA A 26 -3.43 11.67 -2.33
CA ALA A 26 -4.28 10.59 -2.83
C ALA A 26 -4.18 9.38 -1.89
N VAL A 27 -5.24 9.13 -1.13
CA VAL A 27 -5.31 8.03 -0.17
C VAL A 27 -6.10 6.87 -0.76
N THR A 28 -5.56 5.66 -0.64
CA THR A 28 -6.26 4.42 -0.95
C THR A 28 -6.36 3.53 0.28
N THR A 29 -7.54 2.95 0.47
CA THR A 29 -7.78 1.93 1.50
C THR A 29 -6.95 0.67 1.25
N ASN A 30 -6.36 0.52 0.06
CA ASN A 30 -5.59 -0.67 -0.30
C ASN A 30 -4.27 -0.79 0.47
N ASN A 31 -3.62 0.32 0.78
CA ASN A 31 -2.35 0.29 1.50
C ASN A 31 -2.18 1.38 2.55
N ASP A 32 -2.78 2.56 2.43
CA ASP A 32 -2.40 3.69 3.31
C ASP A 32 -2.59 3.40 4.80
N VAL A 33 -3.70 2.76 5.18
CA VAL A 33 -3.97 2.41 6.59
C VAL A 33 -3.02 1.31 7.07
N VAL A 34 -2.91 0.23 6.30
CA VAL A 34 -2.06 -0.92 6.64
C VAL A 34 -0.59 -0.51 6.70
N ASP A 35 -0.15 0.36 5.78
CA ASP A 35 1.23 0.78 5.64
C ASP A 35 1.71 1.64 6.83
N ASN A 36 0.78 2.21 7.60
CA ASN A 36 1.07 3.01 8.79
C ASN A 36 1.18 2.17 10.08
N SER A 37 0.89 0.86 10.04
CA SER A 37 1.06 -0.06 11.18
C SER A 37 2.14 -1.09 10.91
N ARG A 38 3.14 -1.13 11.81
CA ARG A 38 4.22 -2.13 11.76
C ARG A 38 3.69 -3.56 11.87
N GLU A 39 2.67 -3.77 12.70
CA GLU A 39 2.07 -5.08 12.95
C GLU A 39 1.27 -5.60 11.75
N LEU A 40 0.58 -4.69 11.03
CA LEU A 40 -0.18 -5.06 9.84
C LEU A 40 0.73 -5.22 8.61
N LYS A 41 1.68 -4.30 8.39
CA LYS A 41 2.59 -4.30 7.24
C LYS A 41 3.71 -5.34 7.34
N LYS A 42 4.12 -5.69 8.56
CA LYS A 42 5.16 -6.69 8.88
C LYS A 42 6.52 -6.42 8.23
N THR A 43 6.98 -5.16 8.31
CA THR A 43 8.31 -4.76 7.83
C THR A 43 8.90 -3.65 8.69
N ASP A 44 10.23 -3.65 8.87
CA ASP A 44 10.97 -2.63 9.62
C ASP A 44 11.78 -1.69 8.71
N GLU A 45 11.54 -1.74 7.40
CA GLU A 45 12.32 -1.00 6.40
C GLU A 45 11.70 0.36 6.00
N VAL A 46 10.58 0.73 6.60
CA VAL A 46 9.84 1.96 6.27
C VAL A 46 9.67 2.83 7.51
N PRO A 47 9.53 4.15 7.35
CA PRO A 47 9.23 5.04 8.46
C PRO A 47 7.82 4.76 9.00
N TYR A 48 7.69 4.75 10.32
CA TYR A 48 6.40 4.71 11.02
C TYR A 48 6.25 5.95 11.88
N PHE A 49 5.01 6.36 12.11
CA PHE A 49 4.69 7.35 13.14
C PHE A 49 3.88 6.67 14.23
N VAL A 50 4.10 7.09 15.46
CA VAL A 50 3.41 6.58 16.65
C VAL A 50 2.97 7.74 17.52
N TYR A 51 1.87 7.56 18.25
CA TYR A 51 1.49 8.53 19.28
C TYR A 51 2.31 8.30 20.55
N ARG A 52 2.99 9.36 21.02
CA ARG A 52 3.65 9.42 22.34
C ARG A 52 3.18 10.68 23.04
N ASP A 53 2.64 10.55 24.25
CA ASP A 53 2.09 11.66 25.04
C ASP A 53 1.09 12.54 24.24
N GLY A 54 0.22 11.89 23.46
CA GLY A 54 -0.77 12.56 22.62
C GLY A 54 -0.22 13.26 21.38
N LYS A 55 1.09 13.14 21.09
CA LYS A 55 1.73 13.73 19.91
C LYS A 55 2.14 12.66 18.93
N LEU A 56 1.88 12.91 17.65
CA LEU A 56 2.33 12.06 16.56
C LEU A 56 3.83 12.31 16.31
N VAL A 57 4.66 11.29 16.53
CA VAL A 57 6.13 11.38 16.39
C VAL A 57 6.66 10.30 15.46
N LEU A 58 7.73 10.63 14.72
CA LEU A 58 8.44 9.67 13.88
C LEU A 58 9.13 8.64 14.77
N ASP A 59 8.86 7.36 14.52
CA ASP A 59 9.66 6.26 15.04
C ASP A 59 10.83 6.01 14.08
N ASP A 60 12.01 6.49 14.47
CA ASP A 60 13.25 6.43 13.70
C ASP A 60 14.02 5.11 13.86
N SER A 61 13.46 4.14 14.60
CA SER A 61 14.08 2.82 14.81
C SER A 61 14.42 2.09 13.50
N PHE A 62 13.68 2.34 12.41
CA PHE A 62 13.98 1.78 11.09
C PHE A 62 15.38 2.17 10.58
N LEU A 63 15.92 3.32 11.00
CA LEU A 63 17.27 3.78 10.61
C LEU A 63 18.38 2.85 11.11
N THR A 64 18.13 2.12 12.19
CA THR A 64 19.10 1.18 12.78
C THR A 64 18.79 -0.28 12.47
N SER A 65 17.72 -0.57 11.72
CA SER A 65 17.37 -1.94 11.36
C SER A 65 18.43 -2.57 10.44
N ARG A 66 18.74 -3.85 10.66
CA ARG A 66 19.76 -4.57 9.86
C ARG A 66 19.44 -4.53 8.37
N ALA A 67 18.18 -4.71 8.02
CA ALA A 67 17.73 -4.69 6.63
C ALA A 67 17.96 -3.32 5.98
N PHE A 68 17.62 -2.24 6.69
CA PHE A 68 17.87 -0.87 6.22
C PHE A 68 19.37 -0.58 6.06
N LEU A 69 20.20 -0.92 7.06
CA LEU A 69 21.64 -0.74 7.02
C LEU A 69 22.29 -1.53 5.87
N LEU A 70 21.90 -2.79 5.68
CA LEU A 70 22.37 -3.61 4.55
C LEU A 70 22.02 -2.96 3.21
N ARG A 71 20.79 -2.46 3.07
CA ARG A 71 20.32 -1.79 1.86
C ARG A 71 21.06 -0.48 1.58
N GLN A 72 21.50 0.23 2.63
CA GLN A 72 22.33 1.44 2.54
C GLN A 72 23.84 1.18 2.34
N SER A 73 24.28 -0.08 2.52
CA SER A 73 25.69 -0.45 2.38
C SER A 73 26.29 -0.02 1.03
N ARG A 74 27.60 0.23 1.01
CA ARG A 74 28.31 0.64 -0.20
C ARG A 74 28.17 -0.39 -1.32
N LEU A 75 28.16 -1.68 -0.96
CA LEU A 75 27.99 -2.77 -1.92
C LEU A 75 26.58 -2.77 -2.54
N SER A 76 25.53 -2.63 -1.73
CA SER A 76 24.16 -2.55 -2.25
C SER A 76 23.94 -1.28 -3.08
N ARG A 77 24.55 -0.15 -2.70
CA ARG A 77 24.53 1.08 -3.51
C ARG A 77 25.25 0.91 -4.85
N PHE A 78 26.43 0.29 -4.83
CA PHE A 78 27.19 0.00 -6.04
C PHE A 78 26.42 -0.95 -6.97
N GLY A 79 25.83 -2.02 -6.42
CA GLY A 79 25.01 -2.95 -7.20
C GLY A 79 23.78 -2.30 -7.84
N ARG A 80 23.14 -1.33 -7.15
CA ARG A 80 22.07 -0.53 -7.76
C ARG A 80 22.61 0.38 -8.86
N TRP A 81 23.69 1.11 -8.56
CA TRP A 81 24.32 2.00 -9.54
C TRP A 81 24.73 1.27 -10.83
N THR A 82 25.37 0.09 -10.72
CA THR A 82 25.76 -0.71 -11.89
C THR A 82 24.56 -1.19 -12.68
N LYS A 83 23.50 -1.62 -12.00
CA LYS A 83 22.24 -2.00 -12.64
C LYS A 83 21.60 -0.81 -13.37
N ASP A 84 21.58 0.37 -12.75
CA ASP A 84 20.94 1.56 -13.30
C ASP A 84 21.72 2.14 -14.50
N HIS A 85 23.04 1.90 -14.57
CA HIS A 85 23.92 2.37 -15.64
C HIS A 85 24.24 1.30 -16.71
N SER A 86 23.88 0.04 -16.50
CA SER A 86 24.11 -1.03 -17.48
C SER A 86 22.82 -1.45 -18.17
N ARG A 87 22.69 -1.08 -19.44
CA ARG A 87 21.56 -1.51 -20.29
C ARG A 87 21.54 -3.01 -20.51
N PHE A 88 22.71 -3.65 -20.50
CA PHE A 88 22.81 -5.10 -20.56
C PHE A 88 22.21 -5.79 -19.32
N LEU A 89 22.52 -5.30 -18.10
CA LEU A 89 21.92 -5.85 -16.88
C LEU A 89 20.42 -5.56 -16.78
N GLN A 90 19.96 -4.43 -17.30
CA GLN A 90 18.53 -4.14 -17.41
C GLN A 90 17.85 -5.09 -18.40
N ALA A 91 18.46 -5.34 -19.56
CA ALA A 91 17.96 -6.29 -20.54
C ALA A 91 17.91 -7.72 -20.00
N ILE A 92 18.92 -8.18 -19.28
CA ILE A 92 18.89 -9.48 -18.58
C ILE A 92 17.75 -9.53 -17.56
N ASN A 93 17.59 -8.49 -16.75
CA ASN A 93 16.52 -8.44 -15.76
C ASN A 93 15.13 -8.45 -16.42
N GLU A 94 14.94 -7.72 -17.51
CA GLU A 94 13.68 -7.70 -18.25
C GLU A 94 13.44 -9.00 -19.02
N ALA A 95 14.47 -9.63 -19.59
CA ALA A 95 14.38 -10.94 -20.22
C ALA A 95 14.01 -12.01 -19.20
N HIS A 96 14.64 -11.99 -18.01
CA HIS A 96 14.29 -12.90 -16.92
C HIS A 96 12.86 -12.67 -16.42
N ARG A 97 12.43 -11.41 -16.28
CA ARG A 97 11.04 -11.07 -15.94
C ARG A 97 10.07 -11.55 -17.02
N GLY A 98 10.39 -11.35 -18.30
CA GLY A 98 9.62 -11.81 -19.45
C GLY A 98 9.49 -13.33 -19.49
N PHE A 99 10.60 -14.04 -19.28
CA PHE A 99 10.61 -15.50 -19.20
C PHE A 99 9.77 -16.02 -18.02
N LYS A 100 9.88 -15.38 -16.84
CA LYS A 100 9.04 -15.71 -15.69
C LYS A 100 7.55 -15.46 -15.97
N ARG A 101 7.21 -14.37 -16.68
CA ARG A 101 5.83 -14.10 -17.14
C ARG A 101 5.35 -15.15 -18.13
N LEU A 102 6.19 -15.56 -19.08
CA LEU A 102 5.86 -16.62 -20.05
C LEU A 102 5.60 -17.95 -19.34
N LEU A 103 6.49 -18.37 -18.43
CA LEU A 103 6.31 -19.57 -17.62
C LEU A 103 5.06 -19.51 -16.74
N ALA A 104 4.81 -18.36 -16.09
CA ALA A 104 3.59 -18.14 -15.31
C ALA A 104 2.32 -18.16 -16.18
N SER A 105 2.39 -17.66 -17.42
CA SER A 105 1.30 -17.69 -18.38
C SER A 105 1.01 -19.09 -18.92
N SER A 106 2.03 -19.95 -19.03
CA SER A 106 1.88 -21.37 -19.40
C SER A 106 1.28 -22.20 -18.26
N LYS A 107 1.64 -21.86 -17.01
CA LYS A 107 1.02 -22.44 -15.81
C LYS A 107 -0.43 -21.96 -15.65
N SER A 108 -0.71 -20.69 -15.95
CA SER A 108 -2.07 -20.15 -16.00
C SER A 108 -2.88 -20.73 -17.15
N ARG A 109 -2.34 -20.94 -18.36
CA ARG A 109 -3.07 -21.58 -19.48
C ARG A 109 -3.56 -22.99 -19.17
N ARG A 110 -2.78 -23.77 -18.41
CA ARG A 110 -3.26 -25.06 -17.87
C ARG A 110 -4.42 -24.88 -16.89
N ILE A 111 -4.36 -23.89 -16.00
CA ILE A 111 -5.46 -23.55 -15.08
C ILE A 111 -6.68 -23.00 -15.84
N THR A 112 -6.50 -22.18 -16.87
CA THR A 112 -7.57 -21.62 -17.70
C THR A 112 -8.29 -22.71 -18.49
N SER A 113 -7.59 -23.73 -19.00
CA SER A 113 -8.26 -24.85 -19.67
C SER A 113 -9.11 -25.71 -18.72
N PHE A 114 -8.73 -25.82 -17.44
CA PHE A 114 -9.54 -26.46 -16.40
C PHE A 114 -10.65 -25.55 -15.85
N ALA A 115 -10.49 -24.23 -15.92
CA ALA A 115 -11.46 -23.23 -15.48
C ALA A 115 -12.53 -22.92 -16.54
N GLU A 116 -12.21 -22.98 -17.83
CA GLU A 116 -13.19 -22.88 -18.93
C GLU A 116 -14.15 -24.08 -18.95
N LEU A 117 -13.65 -25.28 -18.62
CA LEU A 117 -14.51 -26.47 -18.43
C LEU A 117 -15.37 -26.40 -17.15
N ASN A 118 -15.09 -25.46 -16.22
CA ASN A 118 -15.81 -25.26 -14.96
C ASN A 118 -16.38 -23.83 -14.83
N ALA A 119 -16.63 -23.15 -15.96
CA ALA A 119 -17.07 -21.75 -16.03
C ALA A 119 -18.50 -21.48 -15.48
N THR A 120 -19.06 -22.38 -14.69
CA THR A 120 -20.23 -22.13 -13.85
C THR A 120 -19.87 -21.79 -12.39
N LYS A 121 -18.61 -21.91 -11.94
CA LYS A 121 -18.23 -21.63 -10.54
C LYS A 121 -16.82 -21.06 -10.27
N PHE A 122 -16.04 -20.68 -11.29
CA PHE A 122 -14.73 -20.02 -11.06
C PHE A 122 -14.84 -18.50 -10.84
N ASP A 123 -15.30 -18.23 -9.63
CA ASP A 123 -15.11 -17.08 -8.76
C ASP A 123 -14.57 -15.76 -9.34
N VAL A 124 -15.50 -14.88 -9.71
CA VAL A 124 -15.28 -13.43 -9.79
C VAL A 124 -14.72 -12.87 -8.46
N SER A 125 -14.91 -13.56 -7.31
CA SER A 125 -14.32 -13.15 -6.03
C SER A 125 -12.81 -13.34 -5.92
N ALA A 126 -12.20 -14.21 -6.74
CA ALA A 126 -10.73 -14.30 -6.84
C ALA A 126 -10.11 -13.09 -7.56
N ARG A 127 -10.89 -12.35 -8.37
CA ARG A 127 -10.48 -11.05 -8.93
C ARG A 127 -10.72 -9.87 -7.97
N SER A 128 -11.57 -10.05 -6.96
CA SER A 128 -11.85 -9.05 -5.92
C SER A 128 -10.88 -9.11 -4.74
N GLU A 129 -10.03 -10.12 -4.67
CA GLU A 129 -8.85 -10.15 -3.80
C GLU A 129 -7.67 -9.66 -4.61
N GLU A 130 -7.43 -8.34 -4.58
CA GLU A 130 -6.17 -7.81 -5.07
C GLU A 130 -5.03 -8.51 -4.29
N LEU A 131 -4.04 -9.01 -5.03
CA LEU A 131 -2.90 -9.73 -4.45
C LEU A 131 -2.20 -8.84 -3.42
N GLY A 132 -2.38 -9.17 -2.12
CA GLY A 132 -1.71 -8.49 -1.01
C GLY A 132 -2.62 -7.65 -0.11
N THR A 133 -3.94 -7.67 -0.30
CA THR A 133 -4.84 -6.76 0.42
C THR A 133 -5.91 -7.53 1.18
N ASP A 134 -5.91 -7.42 2.51
CA ASP A 134 -7.03 -7.91 3.30
C ASP A 134 -8.12 -6.83 3.34
N ASN A 135 -9.30 -7.14 2.78
CA ASN A 135 -10.42 -6.21 2.67
C ASN A 135 -11.07 -5.87 4.03
N ILE A 136 -10.46 -6.29 5.14
CA ILE A 136 -10.86 -5.95 6.51
C ILE A 136 -10.79 -4.45 6.81
N VAL A 137 -10.08 -3.65 6.01
CA VAL A 137 -10.12 -2.18 6.09
C VAL A 137 -11.53 -1.60 5.92
N TYR A 138 -12.44 -2.33 5.26
CA TYR A 138 -13.83 -1.92 5.06
C TYR A 138 -14.77 -2.38 6.19
N VAL A 139 -14.26 -3.09 7.18
CA VAL A 139 -14.99 -3.48 8.38
C VAL A 139 -14.66 -2.46 9.47
N GLU A 140 -15.65 -2.15 10.31
CA GLU A 140 -15.43 -1.31 11.49
C GLU A 140 -14.25 -1.83 12.32
N PRO A 141 -13.23 -0.99 12.62
CA PRO A 141 -12.06 -1.40 13.37
C PRO A 141 -12.45 -1.97 14.75
N ASN A 142 -12.34 -3.28 14.91
CA ASN A 142 -12.67 -3.98 16.16
C ASN A 142 -11.43 -4.51 16.90
N SER A 143 -10.24 -4.13 16.45
CA SER A 143 -8.96 -4.51 17.03
C SER A 143 -8.16 -3.26 17.42
N PRO A 144 -7.45 -3.27 18.57
CA PRO A 144 -6.55 -2.18 18.95
C PRO A 144 -5.56 -1.79 17.86
N VAL A 145 -5.06 -2.78 17.10
CA VAL A 145 -4.09 -2.58 16.02
C VAL A 145 -4.70 -1.79 14.85
N TRP A 146 -5.94 -2.10 14.49
CA TRP A 146 -6.66 -1.39 13.44
C TRP A 146 -7.08 0.01 13.87
N ASN A 147 -7.47 0.18 15.13
CA ASN A 147 -7.77 1.49 15.70
C ASN A 147 -6.53 2.40 15.69
N ASP A 148 -5.37 1.87 16.11
CA ASP A 148 -4.11 2.61 16.07
C ASP A 148 -3.68 2.95 14.64
N ALA A 149 -3.78 2.00 13.70
CA ALA A 149 -3.46 2.23 12.30
C ALA A 149 -4.29 3.37 11.69
N TRP A 150 -5.60 3.41 11.97
CA TRP A 150 -6.48 4.50 11.55
C TRP A 150 -6.13 5.82 12.25
N LEU A 151 -5.93 5.80 13.56
CA LEU A 151 -5.56 6.98 14.35
C LEU A 151 -4.27 7.63 13.82
N VAL A 152 -3.24 6.82 13.54
CA VAL A 152 -1.99 7.29 12.93
C VAL A 152 -2.23 7.85 11.54
N THR A 153 -3.02 7.17 10.70
CA THR A 153 -3.33 7.63 9.34
C THR A 153 -4.03 8.99 9.35
N GLU A 154 -5.03 9.16 10.20
CA GLU A 154 -5.74 10.44 10.39
C GLU A 154 -4.79 11.53 10.91
N GLY A 155 -3.96 11.21 11.90
CA GLY A 155 -2.95 12.12 12.42
C GLY A 155 -1.96 12.60 11.35
N LEU A 156 -1.53 11.70 10.46
CA LEU A 156 -0.64 12.03 9.34
C LEU A 156 -1.31 12.96 8.34
N ILE A 157 -2.57 12.70 7.98
CA ILE A 157 -3.34 13.55 7.06
C ILE A 157 -3.52 14.95 7.67
N LEU A 158 -3.85 15.04 8.97
CA LEU A 158 -3.96 16.31 9.68
C LEU A 158 -2.62 17.06 9.72
N ALA A 159 -1.52 16.36 10.01
CA ALA A 159 -0.19 16.96 9.99
C ALA A 159 0.20 17.53 8.62
N MET A 160 -0.14 16.83 7.52
CA MET A 160 0.05 17.36 6.17
C MET A 160 -0.82 18.59 5.91
N ARG A 161 -2.11 18.52 6.24
CA ARG A 161 -3.04 19.66 6.09
C ARG A 161 -2.52 20.90 6.81
N ASP A 162 -2.10 20.74 8.06
CA ASP A 162 -1.66 21.84 8.92
C ASP A 162 -0.37 22.47 8.38
N GLU A 163 0.59 21.65 7.95
CA GLU A 163 1.84 22.15 7.36
C GLU A 163 1.60 22.87 6.03
N VAL A 164 0.73 22.33 5.17
CA VAL A 164 0.37 22.93 3.88
C VAL A 164 -0.33 24.27 4.09
N SER A 165 -1.28 24.32 5.02
CA SER A 165 -2.02 25.54 5.36
C SER A 165 -1.11 26.60 5.98
N ALA A 166 -0.19 26.21 6.88
CA ALA A 166 0.78 27.12 7.49
C ALA A 166 1.73 27.77 6.48
N ARG A 167 1.93 27.13 5.32
CA ARG A 167 2.76 27.65 4.22
C ARG A 167 1.96 28.36 3.13
N GLY A 168 0.66 28.58 3.34
CA GLY A 168 -0.20 29.36 2.43
C GLY A 168 -0.66 28.60 1.18
N ALA A 169 -0.42 27.29 1.11
CA ALA A 169 -0.87 26.45 0.00
C ALA A 169 -2.22 25.78 0.32
N LYS A 170 -2.91 25.27 -0.70
CA LYS A 170 -4.19 24.54 -0.54
C LYS A 170 -3.93 23.04 -0.39
N PHE A 171 -4.50 22.43 0.64
CA PHE A 171 -4.48 20.99 0.82
C PHE A 171 -5.74 20.34 0.24
N VAL A 172 -5.58 19.30 -0.58
CA VAL A 172 -6.68 18.53 -1.15
C VAL A 172 -6.47 17.06 -0.82
N LEU A 173 -7.46 16.44 -0.18
CA LEU A 173 -7.51 15.00 0.04
C LEU A 173 -8.44 14.37 -0.99
N VAL A 174 -7.95 13.36 -1.71
CA VAL A 174 -8.77 12.53 -2.60
C VAL A 174 -8.67 11.07 -2.21
N THR A 175 -9.78 10.35 -2.30
CA THR A 175 -9.81 8.90 -2.10
C THR A 175 -9.76 8.21 -3.45
N LEU A 176 -8.88 7.22 -3.58
CA LEU A 176 -8.80 6.38 -4.76
C LEU A 176 -9.66 5.13 -4.58
N SER A 177 -10.25 4.66 -5.68
CA SER A 177 -11.04 3.44 -5.68
C SER A 177 -10.16 2.20 -5.83
N ASN A 178 -10.56 1.11 -5.19
CA ASN A 178 -10.01 -0.23 -5.36
C ASN A 178 -10.89 -1.04 -6.33
N GLY A 179 -10.36 -2.15 -6.86
CA GLY A 179 -11.02 -3.02 -7.82
C GLY A 179 -12.46 -3.39 -7.46
N PRO A 180 -12.77 -3.86 -6.24
CA PRO A 180 -14.14 -4.21 -5.84
C PRO A 180 -15.15 -3.04 -5.91
N GLN A 181 -14.68 -1.78 -5.77
CA GLN A 181 -15.55 -0.59 -5.77
C GLN A 181 -16.01 -0.20 -7.18
N VAL A 182 -15.25 -0.59 -8.21
CA VAL A 182 -15.48 -0.21 -9.61
C VAL A 182 -15.91 -1.38 -10.50
N LEU A 183 -16.19 -2.56 -9.92
CA LEU A 183 -16.73 -3.69 -10.67
C LEU A 183 -17.98 -3.25 -11.44
N PRO A 184 -18.11 -3.51 -12.75
CA PRO A 184 -19.26 -3.04 -13.53
C PRO A 184 -20.61 -3.62 -13.06
N ASP A 185 -20.63 -4.91 -12.69
CA ASP A 185 -21.83 -5.62 -12.27
C ASP A 185 -22.24 -5.28 -10.83
N PRO A 186 -23.45 -4.71 -10.60
CA PRO A 186 -23.97 -4.46 -9.26
C PRO A 186 -24.09 -5.71 -8.39
N LYS A 187 -24.40 -6.88 -8.96
CA LYS A 187 -24.54 -8.13 -8.20
C LYS A 187 -23.21 -8.59 -7.62
N ALA A 188 -22.12 -8.42 -8.38
CA ALA A 188 -20.77 -8.68 -7.91
C ALA A 188 -20.37 -7.76 -6.74
N ARG A 189 -20.71 -6.46 -6.81
CA ARG A 189 -20.48 -5.51 -5.71
C ARG A 189 -21.27 -5.89 -4.45
N GLN A 190 -22.54 -6.26 -4.59
CA GLN A 190 -23.37 -6.71 -3.46
C GLN A 190 -22.87 -8.02 -2.85
N ALA A 191 -22.40 -8.97 -3.66
CA ALA A 191 -21.81 -10.21 -3.18
C ALA A 191 -20.56 -9.94 -2.33
N PHE A 192 -19.71 -9.01 -2.77
CA PHE A 192 -18.54 -8.56 -2.01
C PHE A 192 -18.94 -7.93 -0.66
N GLN A 193 -19.92 -7.02 -0.65
CA GLN A 193 -20.43 -6.41 0.58
C GLN A 193 -20.99 -7.44 1.58
N ARG A 194 -21.79 -8.40 1.11
CA ARG A 194 -22.30 -9.50 1.96
C ARG A 194 -21.18 -10.34 2.55
N ARG A 195 -20.14 -10.64 1.76
CA ARG A 195 -18.96 -11.39 2.22
C ARG A 195 -18.24 -10.66 3.37
N LEU A 196 -18.10 -9.34 3.27
CA LEU A 196 -17.52 -8.51 4.34
C LEU A 196 -18.42 -8.45 5.58
N GLY A 197 -19.73 -8.26 5.39
CA GLY A 197 -20.71 -8.26 6.49
C GLY A 197 -20.70 -9.57 7.29
N ASN A 198 -20.59 -10.71 6.60
CA ASN A 198 -20.47 -12.01 7.26
C ASN A 198 -19.16 -12.14 8.04
N ARG A 199 -18.03 -11.62 7.53
CA ARG A 199 -16.76 -11.59 8.28
C ARG A 199 -16.86 -10.74 9.55
N ARG A 200 -17.59 -9.62 9.52
CA ARG A 200 -17.85 -8.80 10.74
C ARG A 200 -18.48 -9.63 11.86
N SER A 201 -19.49 -10.44 11.54
CA SER A 201 -20.16 -11.29 12.55
C SER A 201 -19.30 -12.40 13.15
N LEU A 202 -18.23 -12.81 12.45
CA LEU A 202 -17.29 -13.83 12.93
C LEU A 202 -16.19 -13.24 13.80
N LEU A 203 -15.80 -11.99 13.55
CA LEU A 203 -14.78 -11.28 14.33
C LEU A 203 -15.34 -10.60 15.60
N SER A 204 -16.66 -10.59 15.79
CA SER A 204 -17.34 -10.04 16.96
C SER A 204 -17.74 -11.10 18.01
N ARG A 205 -17.22 -12.32 17.90
CA ARG A 205 -17.38 -13.42 18.86
C ARG A 205 -16.04 -13.75 19.49
#